data_AF-A0A9D1RLY6-F1
#
_entry.id   AF-A0A9D1RLY6-F1
#
_cell.length_a   1.000
_cell.length_b   1.000
_cell.length_c   1.000
_cell.angle_alpha   90.00
_cell.angle_beta   90.00
_cell.angle_gamma   90.00
#
_symmetry.space_group_name_H-M   'P 1'
#
loop_
_entity.id
_entity.type
_entity.pdbx_description
1 polymer ?
#
loop_
_entity_poly.entity_id
_entity_poly.type
_entity_poly.pdbx_seq_one_letter_code
_entity_poly.pdbx_strand_id
1 'polypeptide(L)'
;MASDNQDKAVLHYPGGEYEMPIVEAKEGNSGFALGKLLAETGLTTVDPGYVNTGSTLSEITYSDGGNGILRYRGYDIADLANNAT
;
A
#
# COMPACT_ATOMS: atom_id res chain seq x y z
N MET A 1 6.22 4.65 10.30
CA MET A 1 5.90 6.05 10.64
C MET A 1 5.53 6.73 9.34
N ALA A 2 4.41 7.45 9.28
CA ALA A 2 4.14 8.30 8.14
C ALA A 2 5.32 9.27 8.03
N SER A 3 6.12 9.14 6.98
CA SER A 3 7.11 10.15 6.62
C SER A 3 6.37 11.48 6.51
N ASP A 4 7.04 12.55 6.92
CA ASP A 4 6.58 13.95 6.98
C ASP A 4 6.30 14.56 5.60
N ASN A 5 5.89 13.74 4.63
CA ASN A 5 5.64 14.10 3.26
C ASN A 5 4.18 14.57 3.15
N GLN A 6 3.99 15.84 2.79
CA GLN A 6 2.68 16.50 2.68
C GLN A 6 1.87 16.06 1.46
N ASP A 7 2.30 15.00 0.75
CA ASP A 7 1.68 14.56 -0.48
C ASP A 7 0.32 13.90 -0.19
N LYS A 8 -0.72 14.48 -0.78
CA LYS A 8 -2.11 14.05 -0.64
C LYS A 8 -2.72 13.82 -2.02
N ALA A 9 -3.56 12.81 -2.11
CA ALA A 9 -4.46 12.62 -3.23
C ALA A 9 -5.81 13.30 -2.91
N VAL A 10 -6.43 13.91 -3.92
CA VAL A 10 -7.76 14.53 -3.80
C VAL A 10 -8.75 13.70 -4.62
N LEU A 11 -9.81 13.21 -3.96
CA LEU A 11 -10.95 12.56 -4.59
C LEU A 11 -12.04 13.60 -4.83
N HIS A 12 -12.32 13.92 -6.09
CA HIS A 12 -13.49 14.71 -6.47
C HIS A 12 -14.70 13.78 -6.67
N TYR A 13 -15.82 14.10 -6.01
CA TYR A 13 -17.07 13.35 -6.11
C TYR A 13 -18.28 14.31 -6.09
N PRO A 14 -19.51 13.87 -6.42
CA PRO A 14 -20.66 14.78 -6.51
C PRO A 14 -20.95 15.59 -5.23
N GLY A 15 -20.53 15.10 -4.06
CA GLY A 15 -20.68 15.77 -2.77
C GLY A 15 -19.52 16.69 -2.37
N GLY A 16 -18.50 16.86 -3.22
CA GLY A 16 -17.36 17.75 -2.98
C GLY A 16 -16.01 17.06 -3.21
N GLU A 17 -15.06 17.35 -2.33
CA GLU A 17 -13.70 16.84 -2.39
C GLU A 17 -13.33 16.16 -1.08
N TYR A 18 -12.54 15.10 -1.16
CA TYR A 18 -12.01 14.40 0.00
C TYR A 18 -10.50 14.17 -0.17
N GLU A 19 -9.71 14.61 0.80
CA GLU A 19 -8.26 14.46 0.79
C GLU A 19 -7.85 13.15 1.47
N MET A 20 -6.94 12.43 0.84
CA MET A 20 -6.35 11.19 1.35
C MET A 20 -4.84 11.33 1.42
N PRO A 21 -4.21 11.09 2.59
CA PRO A 21 -2.76 11.01 2.68
C PRO A 21 -2.20 9.87 1.81
N ILE A 22 -1.05 10.11 1.20
CA ILE A 22 -0.27 9.04 0.55
C ILE A 22 0.61 8.38 1.60
N VAL A 23 0.49 7.06 1.73
CA VAL A 23 1.34 6.22 2.57
C VAL A 23 2.45 5.65 1.70
N GLU A 24 3.66 6.20 1.88
CA GLU A 24 4.83 5.79 1.11
C GLU A 24 5.27 4.38 1.44
N ALA A 25 5.48 3.57 0.40
CA ALA A 25 6.10 2.27 0.51
C ALA A 25 7.62 2.39 0.46
N LYS A 26 8.33 1.60 1.27
CA LYS A 26 9.80 1.50 1.16
C LYS A 26 10.21 0.87 -0.17
N GLU A 27 9.42 -0.07 -0.65
CA GLU A 27 9.61 -0.75 -1.92
C GLU A 27 8.23 -1.16 -2.48
N GLY A 28 8.05 -1.09 -3.80
CA GLY A 28 6.76 -1.32 -4.46
C GLY A 28 5.89 -0.07 -4.54
N ASN A 29 4.57 -0.27 -4.48
CA ASN A 29 3.58 0.77 -4.72
C ASN A 29 3.15 1.45 -3.42
N SER A 30 3.18 2.78 -3.38
CA SER A 30 2.59 3.59 -2.31
C SER A 30 1.06 3.53 -2.37
N GLY A 31 0.40 3.74 -1.24
CA GLY A 31 -1.06 3.58 -1.10
C GLY A 31 -1.77 4.83 -0.60
N PHE A 32 -3.09 4.90 -0.78
CA PHE A 32 -3.91 5.98 -0.23
C PHE A 32 -4.54 5.57 1.11
N ALA A 33 -4.37 6.38 2.14
CA ALA A 33 -5.03 6.13 3.43
C ALA A 33 -6.50 6.59 3.36
N LEU A 34 -7.44 5.63 3.27
CA LEU A 34 -8.88 5.94 3.13
C LEU A 34 -9.48 6.63 4.37
N GLY A 35 -9.02 6.28 5.58
CA GLY A 35 -9.45 6.95 6.82
C GLY A 35 -10.97 6.95 7.03
N LYS A 36 -11.58 8.13 7.06
CA LYS A 36 -13.01 8.35 7.32
C LYS A 36 -13.85 8.46 6.05
N LEU A 37 -13.35 7.99 4.90
CA LEU A 37 -13.99 8.12 3.58
C LEU A 37 -15.50 7.86 3.63
N LEU A 38 -15.94 6.71 4.14
CA LEU A 38 -17.35 6.36 4.20
C LEU A 38 -18.17 7.31 5.08
N ALA A 39 -17.62 7.72 6.23
CA ALA A 39 -18.33 8.59 7.16
C ALA A 39 -18.49 10.02 6.64
N GLU A 40 -17.51 10.51 5.87
CA GLU A 40 -17.51 11.89 5.35
C GLU A 40 -18.16 12.02 3.96
N THR A 41 -18.06 10.98 3.13
CA THR A 41 -18.53 11.03 1.74
C THR A 41 -19.80 10.20 1.50
N GLY A 42 -20.11 9.24 2.37
CA GLY A 42 -21.14 8.23 2.15
C GLY A 42 -20.77 7.19 1.08
N LEU A 43 -19.53 7.21 0.57
CA LEU A 43 -19.03 6.33 -0.48
C LEU A 43 -18.05 5.29 0.07
N THR A 44 -18.00 4.13 -0.57
CA THR A 44 -16.99 3.10 -0.34
C THR A 44 -16.24 2.82 -1.64
N THR A 45 -15.02 2.30 -1.52
CA THR A 45 -14.32 1.71 -2.66
C THR A 45 -14.95 0.36 -3.01
N VAL A 46 -14.90 -0.01 -4.28
CA VAL A 46 -15.34 -1.31 -4.79
C VAL A 46 -14.18 -1.89 -5.59
N ASP A 47 -13.52 -2.90 -5.02
CA ASP A 47 -12.34 -3.56 -5.61
C ASP A 47 -12.52 -5.08 -5.50
N PRO A 48 -13.25 -5.70 -6.44
CA PRO A 48 -13.50 -7.14 -6.42
C PRO A 48 -12.17 -7.91 -6.44
N GLY A 49 -11.94 -8.71 -5.40
CA GLY A 49 -10.70 -9.48 -5.26
C GLY A 49 -9.52 -8.75 -4.63
N TYR A 50 -9.71 -7.51 -4.15
CA TYR A 50 -8.69 -6.74 -3.41
C TYR A 50 -7.38 -6.48 -4.18
N VAL A 51 -7.43 -6.46 -5.52
CA VAL A 51 -6.24 -6.33 -6.37
C VAL A 51 -5.55 -4.99 -6.18
N ASN A 52 -6.31 -3.94 -5.87
CA ASN A 52 -5.81 -2.57 -5.70
C ASN A 52 -5.80 -2.13 -4.23
N THR A 53 -6.21 -3.00 -3.30
CA THR A 53 -6.42 -2.67 -1.90
C THR A 53 -5.31 -3.23 -1.00
N GLY A 54 -4.41 -2.37 -0.54
CA GLY A 54 -3.44 -2.71 0.51
C GLY A 54 -4.08 -2.65 1.90
N SER A 55 -4.45 -3.81 2.46
CA SER A 55 -5.14 -3.87 3.76
C SER A 55 -4.24 -3.75 4.99
N THR A 56 -2.93 -4.01 4.84
CA THR A 56 -1.99 -4.14 5.94
C THR A 56 -0.62 -3.58 5.56
N LEU A 57 0.03 -2.89 6.51
CA LEU A 57 1.45 -2.54 6.40
C LEU A 57 2.28 -3.72 6.92
N SER A 58 3.21 -4.22 6.10
CA SER A 58 4.08 -5.34 6.46
C SER A 58 5.53 -5.03 6.14
N GLU A 59 6.41 -5.40 7.06
CA GLU A 59 7.86 -5.36 6.87
C GLU A 59 8.45 -6.77 6.77
N ILE A 60 7.60 -7.82 6.62
CA ILE A 60 8.01 -9.22 6.70
C ILE A 60 8.55 -9.71 5.35
N THR A 61 7.77 -9.57 4.29
CA THR A 61 8.08 -10.10 2.96
C THR A 61 7.75 -9.06 1.91
N TYR A 62 8.62 -8.95 0.90
CA TYR A 62 8.37 -8.21 -0.32
C TYR A 62 8.38 -9.16 -1.52
N SER A 63 7.44 -8.96 -2.45
CA SER A 63 7.35 -9.76 -3.67
C SER A 63 6.96 -8.89 -4.86
N ASP A 64 7.66 -9.07 -5.98
CA ASP A 64 7.33 -8.49 -7.28
C ASP A 64 7.36 -9.59 -8.34
N GLY A 65 6.17 -10.05 -8.74
CA GLY A 65 6.03 -11.13 -9.71
C GLY A 65 6.44 -10.74 -11.14
N GLY A 66 6.37 -9.45 -11.49
CA GLY A 66 6.77 -8.97 -12.82
C GLY A 66 8.29 -9.03 -13.01
N ASN A 67 9.03 -8.74 -11.94
CA ASN A 67 10.50 -8.80 -11.93
C ASN A 67 11.07 -10.09 -11.34
N GLY A 68 10.23 -11.01 -10.85
CA GLY A 68 10.66 -12.27 -10.24
C GLY A 68 11.38 -12.10 -8.90
N ILE A 69 11.04 -11.07 -8.12
CA ILE A 69 11.66 -10.76 -6.83
C ILE A 69 10.84 -11.37 -5.70
N LEU A 70 11.52 -12.06 -4.77
CA LEU A 70 10.95 -12.48 -3.50
C LEU A 70 12.00 -12.30 -2.40
N ARG A 71 11.65 -11.54 -1.35
CA ARG A 71 12.55 -11.23 -0.24
C ARG A 71 11.88 -11.40 1.10
N TYR A 72 12.60 -11.95 2.07
CA TYR A 72 12.19 -12.02 3.47
C TYR A 72 13.07 -11.10 4.30
N ARG A 73 12.45 -10.12 4.98
CA ARG A 73 13.14 -9.05 5.73
C ARG A 73 14.25 -8.35 4.93
N GLY A 74 14.06 -8.26 3.60
CA GLY A 74 15.01 -7.66 2.67
C GLY A 74 16.10 -8.59 2.11
N TYR A 75 16.25 -9.81 2.65
CA TYR A 75 17.16 -10.80 2.09
C TYR A 75 16.54 -11.53 0.90
N ASP A 76 17.33 -11.76 -0.15
CA ASP A 76 16.89 -12.54 -1.30
C ASP A 76 16.52 -13.96 -0.87
N ILE A 77 15.40 -14.47 -1.39
CA ILE A 77 14.93 -15.81 -1.02
C ILE A 77 15.92 -16.91 -1.42
N ALA A 78 16.67 -16.73 -2.52
CA ALA A 78 17.67 -17.70 -2.96
C ALA A 78 18.85 -17.75 -2.00
N ASP A 79 19.28 -16.60 -1.47
CA ASP A 79 20.36 -16.55 -0.47
C ASP A 79 19.93 -17.25 0.82
N LEU A 80 18.71 -17.00 1.28
CA LEU A 80 18.17 -17.65 2.48
C LEU A 80 18.05 -19.16 2.28
N ALA A 81 17.53 -19.62 1.13
CA ALA A 81 17.35 -21.04 0.85
C ALA A 81 18.67 -21.83 0.86
N ASN A 82 19.78 -21.20 0.45
CA ASN A 82 21.08 -21.86 0.37
C ASN A 82 21.94 -21.70 1.64
N ASN A 83 21.73 -20.63 2.43
CA ASN A 83 22.67 -20.25 3.49
C ASN A 83 22.04 -20.14 4.89
N ALA A 84 20.71 -20.12 5.02
CA ALA A 84 20.04 -20.08 6.31
C ALA A 84 19.83 -21.50 6.89
N THR A 85 19.66 -21.58 8.21
CA THR A 85 19.40 -22.82 8.97
C THR A 85 17.96 -22.90 9.44
#